data_AF-A0A7K9Z5N6-F1
#
_entry.id   AF-A0A7K9Z5N6-F1
#
_cell.length_a   1.000
_cell.length_b   1.000
_cell.length_c   1.000
_cell.angle_alpha   90.00
_cell.angle_beta   90.00
_cell.angle_gamma   90.00
#
_symmetry.space_group_name_H-M   'P 1'
#
loop_
_entity.id
_entity.type
_entity.pdbx_description
1 polymer ?
#
loop_
_entity_poly.entity_id
_entity_poly.type
_entity_poly.pdbx_seq_one_letter_code
_entity_poly.pdbx_strand_id
1 'polypeptide(L)'
;QAGCEHKLSSAEGMMSSPNWPDKYPSRKECTWNISATPGHRVKVTFNEFEIEQHQECAYDHLEMYDGPNSKSPILGRFCGSKKPDPVVASTNKMFLRFYSDASVQRKGFQAKHSTVCGGLLKAEVQTKELYSHAQFGDNNYPGQANCDWVVVAEDGYGVELIFQTFEIEEEADCGYDYMEIYDGYDSTAPRLGRFCGSG
;
A
#
# COMPACT_ATOMS: atom_id res chain seq x y z
N GLN A 1 2.21 4.87 -31.11
CA GLN A 1 1.16 5.07 -30.09
C GLN A 1 1.88 5.28 -28.76
N ALA A 2 1.72 6.43 -28.10
CA ALA A 2 2.39 6.70 -26.82
C ALA A 2 1.89 5.69 -25.76
N GLY A 3 2.81 5.12 -24.99
CA GLY A 3 2.49 4.21 -23.89
C GLY A 3 1.79 4.94 -22.74
N CYS A 4 0.94 4.23 -21.99
CA CYS A 4 0.30 4.72 -20.76
C CYS A 4 0.91 4.00 -19.55
N GLU A 5 2.24 4.10 -19.46
CA GLU A 5 3.02 3.61 -18.33
C GLU A 5 3.26 4.76 -17.35
N HIS A 6 2.94 4.54 -16.09
CA HIS A 6 3.04 5.53 -15.04
C HIS A 6 3.95 5.01 -13.93
N LYS A 7 4.83 5.87 -13.42
CA LYS A 7 5.65 5.62 -12.23
C LYS A 7 5.28 6.65 -11.18
N LEU A 8 4.78 6.18 -10.03
CA LEU A 8 4.26 7.03 -8.97
C LEU A 8 5.06 6.78 -7.69
N SER A 9 5.58 7.86 -7.11
CA SER A 9 6.40 7.82 -5.89
C SER A 9 6.02 8.88 -4.85
N SER A 10 4.98 9.67 -5.11
CA SER A 10 4.42 10.58 -4.11
C SER A 10 3.70 9.80 -3.02
N ALA A 11 3.60 10.38 -1.81
CA ALA A 11 2.89 9.77 -0.69
C ALA A 11 1.40 9.54 -1.00
N GLU A 12 0.81 10.34 -1.88
CA GLU A 12 -0.52 10.12 -2.41
C GLU A 12 -0.67 10.72 -3.82
N GLY A 13 -1.72 10.30 -4.52
CA GLY A 13 -2.00 10.80 -5.87
C GLY A 13 -3.23 10.15 -6.50
N MET A 14 -3.75 10.81 -7.53
CA MET A 14 -4.89 10.32 -8.30
C MET A 14 -4.44 9.52 -9.52
N MET A 15 -5.16 8.45 -9.81
CA MET A 15 -4.97 7.57 -10.96
C MET A 15 -6.31 7.39 -11.66
N SER A 16 -6.30 7.24 -12.98
CA SER A 16 -7.52 6.98 -13.73
C SER A 16 -7.24 6.21 -15.01
N SER A 17 -8.24 5.47 -15.47
CA SER A 17 -8.22 4.87 -16.80
C SER A 17 -8.06 5.93 -17.89
N PRO A 18 -7.51 5.58 -19.07
CA PRO A 18 -7.39 6.55 -20.16
C PRO A 18 -8.73 7.16 -20.53
N ASN A 19 -8.71 8.44 -20.89
CA ASN A 19 -9.88 9.27 -21.23
C ASN A 19 -10.88 9.54 -20.10
N TRP A 20 -10.66 9.08 -18.87
CA TRP A 20 -11.55 9.41 -17.75
C TRP A 20 -11.82 10.93 -17.68
N PRO A 21 -13.09 11.38 -17.55
CA PRO A 21 -14.31 10.61 -17.23
C PRO A 21 -15.06 9.99 -18.42
N ASP A 22 -14.55 10.15 -19.65
CA ASP A 22 -15.10 9.48 -20.83
C ASP A 22 -14.69 8.01 -20.91
N LYS A 23 -15.26 7.30 -21.88
CA LYS A 23 -14.98 5.87 -22.05
C LYS A 23 -13.51 5.61 -22.39
N TYR A 24 -12.92 4.60 -21.75
CA TYR A 24 -11.58 4.15 -22.09
C TYR A 24 -11.52 3.64 -23.54
N PRO A 25 -10.35 3.64 -24.22
CA PRO A 25 -10.22 3.11 -25.57
C PRO A 25 -10.19 1.57 -25.58
N SER A 26 -10.56 0.94 -26.69
CA SER A 26 -10.32 -0.48 -26.94
C SER A 26 -8.83 -0.79 -27.15
N ARG A 27 -8.44 -2.05 -26.91
CA ARG A 27 -7.08 -2.58 -27.14
C ARG A 27 -6.02 -1.75 -26.44
N LYS A 28 -6.26 -1.42 -25.18
CA LYS A 28 -5.33 -0.67 -24.35
C LYS A 28 -4.77 -1.51 -23.25
N GLU A 29 -3.51 -1.23 -22.97
CA GLU A 29 -2.82 -1.75 -21.82
C GLU A 29 -2.09 -0.59 -21.16
N CYS A 30 -2.47 -0.27 -19.92
CA CYS A 30 -1.89 0.80 -19.12
C CYS A 30 -1.42 0.25 -17.79
N THR A 31 -0.31 0.80 -17.28
CA THR A 31 0.30 0.27 -16.07
C THR A 31 0.67 1.39 -15.12
N TRP A 32 0.54 1.13 -13.82
CA TRP A 32 1.02 2.01 -12.76
C TRP A 32 1.96 1.24 -11.85
N ASN A 33 3.20 1.72 -11.77
CA ASN A 33 4.21 1.27 -10.81
C ASN A 33 4.21 2.24 -9.63
N ILE A 34 3.62 1.83 -8.51
CA ILE A 34 3.47 2.66 -7.32
C ILE A 34 4.54 2.27 -6.30
N SER A 35 5.23 3.26 -5.76
CA SER A 35 6.30 3.10 -4.79
C SER A 35 6.07 3.97 -3.57
N ALA A 36 5.94 3.34 -2.41
CA ALA A 36 6.02 4.00 -1.12
C ALA A 36 7.45 3.96 -0.57
N THR A 37 7.70 4.78 0.45
CA THR A 37 8.92 4.69 1.28
C THR A 37 9.04 3.28 1.87
N PRO A 38 10.25 2.69 1.96
CA PRO A 38 10.46 1.43 2.66
C PRO A 38 9.87 1.45 4.08
N GLY A 39 9.36 0.31 4.55
CA GLY A 39 8.63 0.25 5.83
C GLY A 39 7.23 0.84 5.80
N HIS A 40 6.72 1.22 4.63
CA HIS A 40 5.34 1.60 4.44
C HIS A 40 4.71 0.75 3.33
N ARG A 41 3.38 0.73 3.28
CA ARG A 41 2.61 -0.01 2.28
C ARG A 41 1.86 0.93 1.34
N VAL A 42 1.62 0.45 0.13
CA VAL A 42 0.76 1.14 -0.84
C VAL A 42 -0.69 0.73 -0.58
N LYS A 43 -1.58 1.71 -0.46
CA LYS A 43 -3.03 1.54 -0.46
C LYS A 43 -3.63 2.18 -1.72
N VAL A 44 -4.60 1.51 -2.34
CA VAL A 44 -5.40 2.06 -3.43
C VAL A 44 -6.87 2.03 -3.03
N THR A 45 -7.54 3.16 -3.20
CA THR A 45 -8.98 3.32 -2.91
C THR A 45 -9.68 3.84 -4.15
N PHE A 46 -10.78 3.22 -4.54
CA PHE A 46 -11.55 3.61 -5.72
C PHE A 46 -12.59 4.67 -5.36
N ASN A 47 -12.65 5.72 -6.19
CA ASN A 47 -13.74 6.70 -6.18
C ASN A 47 -14.85 6.23 -7.11
N GLU A 48 -14.47 5.81 -8.32
CA GLU A 48 -15.35 5.36 -9.39
C GLU A 48 -14.79 4.10 -10.04
N PHE A 49 -15.68 3.19 -10.45
CA PHE A 49 -15.30 1.93 -11.07
C PHE A 49 -16.42 1.37 -11.96
N GLU A 50 -16.17 1.36 -13.26
CA GLU A 50 -17.05 0.79 -14.28
C GLU A 50 -16.21 0.24 -15.42
N ILE A 51 -15.92 -1.06 -15.38
CA ILE A 51 -15.24 -1.82 -16.42
C ILE A 51 -16.24 -2.84 -17.00
N GLU A 52 -16.05 -3.31 -18.24
CA GLU A 52 -16.92 -4.33 -18.83
C GLU A 52 -17.19 -5.50 -17.86
N GLN A 53 -18.45 -5.90 -17.73
CA GLN A 53 -18.84 -6.98 -16.84
C GLN A 53 -18.54 -8.33 -17.48
N HIS A 54 -17.80 -9.18 -16.77
CA HIS A 54 -17.62 -10.59 -17.11
C HIS A 54 -17.49 -11.41 -15.84
N GLN A 55 -17.93 -12.68 -15.85
CA GLN A 55 -17.90 -13.54 -14.65
C GLN A 55 -16.48 -13.74 -14.09
N GLU A 56 -15.50 -13.88 -14.99
CA GLU A 56 -14.08 -14.08 -14.67
C GLU A 56 -13.19 -12.88 -15.07
N CYS A 57 -13.79 -11.74 -15.44
CA CYS A 57 -13.06 -10.57 -15.94
C CYS A 57 -12.08 -10.91 -17.08
N ALA A 58 -12.54 -11.71 -18.04
CA ALA A 58 -11.71 -12.24 -19.13
C ALA A 58 -11.56 -11.26 -20.31
N TYR A 59 -12.48 -10.30 -20.43
CA TYR A 59 -12.41 -9.21 -21.39
C TYR A 59 -11.63 -8.05 -20.76
N ASP A 60 -12.28 -6.92 -20.50
CA ASP A 60 -11.66 -5.79 -19.81
C ASP A 60 -11.48 -6.06 -18.31
N HIS A 61 -10.33 -5.64 -17.78
CA HIS A 61 -10.04 -5.82 -16.35
C HIS A 61 -8.97 -4.85 -15.82
N LEU A 62 -9.01 -4.64 -14.51
CA LEU A 62 -7.91 -4.08 -13.75
C LEU A 62 -7.32 -5.17 -12.85
N GLU A 63 -6.03 -5.44 -13.02
CA GLU A 63 -5.26 -6.32 -12.15
C GLU A 63 -4.37 -5.50 -11.23
N MET A 64 -4.22 -5.99 -10.00
CA MET A 64 -3.38 -5.40 -8.97
C MET A 64 -2.46 -6.48 -8.42
N TYR A 65 -1.18 -6.16 -8.28
CA TYR A 65 -0.12 -7.10 -7.92
C TYR A 65 0.65 -6.59 -6.71
N ASP A 66 0.94 -7.50 -5.79
CA ASP A 66 1.65 -7.26 -4.53
C ASP A 66 3.17 -7.22 -4.73
N GLY A 67 3.63 -6.19 -5.43
CA GLY A 67 5.04 -6.03 -5.74
C GLY A 67 5.29 -5.16 -6.97
N PRO A 68 6.52 -5.22 -7.51
CA PRO A 68 6.98 -4.26 -8.52
C PRO A 68 6.54 -4.57 -9.95
N ASN A 69 5.90 -5.70 -10.23
CA ASN A 69 5.50 -6.06 -11.60
C ASN A 69 4.46 -7.20 -11.63
N SER A 70 4.01 -7.56 -12.84
CA SER A 70 3.03 -8.61 -13.12
C SER A 70 3.44 -10.05 -12.77
N LYS A 71 4.70 -10.29 -12.35
CA LYS A 71 5.14 -11.59 -11.81
C LYS A 71 4.95 -11.70 -10.30
N SER A 72 4.59 -10.61 -9.63
CA SER A 72 4.31 -10.60 -8.19
C SER A 72 2.96 -11.28 -7.92
N PRO A 73 2.67 -11.71 -6.68
CA PRO A 73 1.38 -12.27 -6.33
C PRO A 73 0.22 -11.33 -6.70
N ILE A 74 -0.89 -11.88 -7.21
CA ILE A 74 -2.07 -11.07 -7.55
C ILE A 74 -2.87 -10.73 -6.28
N LEU A 75 -3.15 -9.45 -6.08
CA LEU A 75 -4.03 -8.94 -5.02
C LEU A 75 -5.51 -9.02 -5.45
N GLY A 76 -5.75 -8.88 -6.74
CA GLY A 76 -7.07 -9.10 -7.32
C GLY A 76 -7.13 -8.75 -8.80
N ARG A 77 -8.17 -9.28 -9.46
CA ARG A 77 -8.59 -8.94 -10.80
C ARG A 77 -10.04 -8.44 -10.72
N PHE A 78 -10.28 -7.24 -11.24
CA PHE A 78 -11.53 -6.52 -11.04
C PHE A 78 -12.14 -6.10 -12.38
N CYS A 79 -13.46 -6.23 -12.50
CA CYS A 79 -14.26 -5.77 -13.62
C CYS A 79 -15.73 -5.58 -13.18
N GLY A 80 -16.58 -5.05 -14.06
CA GLY A 80 -17.96 -4.70 -13.72
C GLY A 80 -18.10 -3.31 -13.09
N SER A 81 -19.25 -3.06 -12.47
CA SER A 81 -19.60 -1.77 -11.86
C SER A 81 -19.58 -1.76 -10.33
N LYS A 82 -19.33 -2.92 -9.70
CA LYS A 82 -19.14 -2.97 -8.25
C LYS A 82 -17.75 -2.44 -7.92
N LYS A 83 -17.72 -1.34 -7.16
CA LYS A 83 -16.48 -0.76 -6.66
C LYS A 83 -15.71 -1.76 -5.78
N PRO A 84 -14.41 -2.01 -6.04
CA PRO A 84 -13.58 -2.82 -5.15
C PRO A 84 -13.43 -2.16 -3.78
N ASP A 85 -13.29 -2.98 -2.75
CA ASP A 85 -12.84 -2.53 -1.43
C ASP A 85 -11.40 -2.00 -1.51
N PRO A 86 -10.95 -1.15 -0.57
CA PRO A 86 -9.58 -0.66 -0.57
C PRO A 86 -8.57 -1.81 -0.56
N VAL A 87 -7.58 -1.74 -1.45
CA VAL A 87 -6.55 -2.76 -1.59
C VAL A 87 -5.24 -2.25 -1.01
N VAL A 88 -4.60 -3.04 -0.15
CA VAL A 88 -3.32 -2.72 0.48
C VAL A 88 -2.29 -3.78 0.09
N ALA A 89 -1.14 -3.35 -0.43
CA ALA A 89 -0.01 -4.25 -0.70
C ALA A 89 0.66 -4.67 0.62
N SER A 90 1.31 -5.83 0.66
CA SER A 90 2.13 -6.24 1.81
C SER A 90 3.48 -5.52 1.84
N THR A 91 3.94 -5.03 0.69
CA THR A 91 5.22 -4.31 0.53
C THR A 91 5.03 -2.84 0.20
N ASN A 92 6.14 -2.11 0.07
CA ASN A 92 6.15 -0.73 -0.39
C ASN A 92 5.98 -0.57 -1.91
N LYS A 93 5.71 -1.66 -2.64
CA LYS A 93 5.50 -1.66 -4.09
C LYS A 93 4.16 -2.27 -4.44
N MET A 94 3.46 -1.64 -5.38
CA MET A 94 2.25 -2.19 -5.98
C MET A 94 2.27 -1.91 -7.48
N PHE A 95 1.92 -2.92 -8.27
CA PHE A 95 1.81 -2.81 -9.71
C PHE A 95 0.36 -2.98 -10.14
N LEU A 96 -0.16 -2.04 -10.92
CA LEU A 96 -1.50 -2.09 -11.50
C LEU A 96 -1.38 -2.26 -13.01
N ARG A 97 -2.26 -3.07 -13.59
CA ARG A 97 -2.38 -3.28 -15.04
C ARG A 97 -3.84 -3.21 -15.44
N PHE A 98 -4.19 -2.18 -16.21
CA PHE A 98 -5.48 -2.10 -16.88
C PHE A 98 -5.35 -2.65 -18.30
N TYR A 99 -6.26 -3.53 -18.67
CA TYR A 99 -6.35 -4.12 -20.01
C TYR A 99 -7.77 -3.93 -20.55
N SER A 100 -7.87 -3.55 -21.83
CA SER A 100 -9.13 -3.57 -22.58
C SER A 100 -9.02 -4.34 -23.90
N ASP A 101 -10.07 -5.08 -24.23
CA ASP A 101 -10.18 -5.91 -25.42
C ASP A 101 -10.65 -5.09 -26.65
N ALA A 102 -11.14 -5.74 -27.72
CA ALA A 102 -11.56 -5.05 -28.93
C ALA A 102 -12.88 -4.26 -28.81
N SER A 103 -13.70 -4.48 -27.79
CA SER A 103 -15.09 -4.00 -27.75
C SER A 103 -15.58 -3.60 -26.35
N VAL A 104 -16.81 -3.07 -26.27
CA VAL A 104 -17.55 -2.81 -25.01
C VAL A 104 -16.83 -1.91 -23.98
N GLN A 105 -16.47 -0.70 -24.38
CA GLN A 105 -15.85 0.26 -23.45
C GLN A 105 -16.87 0.84 -22.44
N ARG A 106 -16.38 1.14 -21.24
CA ARG A 106 -17.09 1.82 -20.14
C ARG A 106 -16.29 3.03 -19.68
N LYS A 107 -16.77 3.78 -18.68
CA LYS A 107 -16.06 4.95 -18.16
C LYS A 107 -14.68 4.60 -17.59
N GLY A 108 -14.53 3.38 -17.07
CA GLY A 108 -13.30 2.90 -16.46
C GLY A 108 -13.24 3.25 -14.98
N PHE A 109 -12.11 3.72 -14.49
CA PHE A 109 -11.93 3.95 -13.06
C PHE A 109 -11.26 5.28 -12.75
N GLN A 110 -11.55 5.78 -11.56
CA GLN A 110 -10.74 6.78 -10.88
C GLN A 110 -10.42 6.27 -9.47
N ALA A 111 -9.14 6.27 -9.11
CA ALA A 111 -8.66 5.77 -7.84
C ALA A 111 -7.63 6.74 -7.23
N LYS A 112 -7.49 6.70 -5.92
CA LYS A 112 -6.44 7.37 -5.18
C LYS A 112 -5.44 6.31 -4.69
N HIS A 113 -4.15 6.51 -4.93
CA HIS A 113 -3.12 5.81 -4.17
C HIS A 113 -2.71 6.64 -2.97
N SER A 114 -2.36 5.98 -1.88
CA SER A 114 -1.77 6.61 -0.70
C SER A 114 -0.80 5.65 0.00
N THR A 115 0.17 6.20 0.69
CA THR A 115 1.07 5.48 1.58
C THR A 115 0.39 5.28 2.93
N VAL A 116 0.44 4.06 3.45
CA VAL A 116 -0.03 3.69 4.79
C VAL A 116 1.09 3.03 5.59
N CYS A 117 0.96 3.05 6.91
CA CYS A 117 1.95 2.47 7.81
C CYS A 117 2.06 0.93 7.70
N GLY A 118 3.15 0.40 8.26
CA GLY A 118 3.47 -1.02 8.27
C GLY A 118 4.12 -1.51 6.99
N GLY A 119 4.73 -2.70 7.04
CA GLY A 119 5.42 -3.35 5.92
C GLY A 119 6.68 -4.10 6.36
N LEU A 120 7.35 -4.72 5.38
CA LEU A 120 8.61 -5.43 5.59
C LEU A 120 9.81 -4.48 5.40
N LEU A 121 10.74 -4.53 6.34
CA LEU A 121 12.02 -3.83 6.29
C LEU A 121 13.15 -4.85 6.42
N LYS A 122 14.20 -4.67 5.62
CA LYS A 122 15.47 -5.36 5.83
C LYS A 122 16.39 -4.43 6.62
N ALA A 123 16.86 -4.90 7.76
CA ALA A 123 17.88 -4.20 8.52
C ALA A 123 19.19 -4.21 7.73
N GLU A 124 19.91 -3.10 7.79
CA GLU A 124 21.22 -2.93 7.17
C GLU A 124 22.21 -2.42 8.20
N VAL A 125 23.50 -2.55 7.91
CA VAL A 125 24.58 -2.03 8.78
C VAL A 125 24.44 -0.50 8.93
N GLN A 126 23.96 0.19 7.89
CA GLN A 126 23.65 1.60 7.97
C GLN A 126 22.25 1.80 8.57
N THR A 127 22.16 2.61 9.63
CA THR A 127 20.89 3.03 10.23
C THR A 127 19.98 3.66 9.18
N LYS A 128 18.72 3.25 9.19
CA LYS A 128 17.65 3.83 8.37
C LYS A 128 16.56 4.36 9.27
N GLU A 129 16.00 5.50 8.87
CA GLU A 129 14.88 6.09 9.58
C GLU A 129 13.59 5.36 9.21
N LEU A 130 12.79 5.07 10.23
CA LEU A 130 11.44 4.55 10.13
C LEU A 130 10.52 5.51 10.85
N TYR A 131 9.44 5.89 10.18
CA TYR A 131 8.43 6.78 10.74
C TYR A 131 7.11 6.03 10.91
N SER A 132 6.31 6.47 11.88
CA SER A 132 5.00 5.88 12.18
C SER A 132 3.99 6.06 11.03
N HIS A 133 4.10 7.15 10.26
CA HIS A 133 3.24 7.44 9.11
C HIS A 133 3.89 8.37 8.08
N ALA A 134 3.28 8.44 6.88
CA ALA A 134 3.79 9.21 5.74
C ALA A 134 3.89 10.74 5.97
N GLN A 135 3.14 11.28 6.94
CA GLN A 135 3.12 12.72 7.29
C GLN A 135 3.85 13.05 8.60
N PHE A 136 4.73 12.16 9.07
CA PHE A 136 5.44 12.34 10.35
C PHE A 136 6.23 13.64 10.37
N GLY A 137 6.21 14.35 11.49
CA GLY A 137 6.89 15.64 11.70
C GLY A 137 5.98 16.88 11.57
N ASP A 138 4.92 16.81 10.77
CA ASP A 138 4.01 17.95 10.53
C ASP A 138 2.61 17.77 11.12
N ASN A 139 2.25 16.55 11.56
CA ASN A 139 0.91 16.19 12.01
C ASN A 139 0.93 15.06 13.04
N ASN A 140 -0.18 14.94 13.79
CA ASN A 140 -0.45 13.79 14.65
C ASN A 140 -0.64 12.50 13.82
N TYR A 141 -0.38 11.37 14.45
CA TYR A 141 -0.65 10.07 13.84
C TYR A 141 -2.14 9.86 13.55
N PRO A 142 -2.48 9.13 12.47
CA PRO A 142 -3.87 8.89 12.12
C PRO A 142 -4.57 8.04 13.18
N GLY A 143 -5.77 8.44 13.59
CA GLY A 143 -6.58 7.67 14.53
C GLY A 143 -7.00 6.31 13.96
N GLN A 144 -7.14 5.30 14.83
CA GLN A 144 -7.48 3.91 14.48
C GLN A 144 -6.48 3.26 13.50
N ALA A 145 -5.25 3.77 13.43
CA ALA A 145 -4.22 3.13 12.66
C ALA A 145 -3.84 1.77 13.28
N ASN A 146 -3.81 0.74 12.45
CA ASN A 146 -3.30 -0.58 12.83
C ASN A 146 -2.11 -0.91 11.92
N CYS A 147 -0.91 -0.82 12.50
CA CYS A 147 0.34 -0.82 11.77
C CYS A 147 1.23 -1.97 12.26
N ASP A 148 1.68 -2.80 11.33
CA ASP A 148 2.61 -3.90 11.62
C ASP A 148 3.88 -3.71 10.80
N TRP A 149 5.01 -3.57 11.48
CA TRP A 149 6.33 -3.55 10.84
C TRP A 149 7.08 -4.83 11.19
N VAL A 150 7.60 -5.50 10.18
CA VAL A 150 8.51 -6.64 10.36
C VAL A 150 9.89 -6.20 9.91
N VAL A 151 10.83 -6.14 10.84
CA VAL A 151 12.23 -5.78 10.57
C VAL A 151 13.08 -7.04 10.62
N VAL A 152 13.66 -7.43 9.49
CA VAL A 152 14.42 -8.68 9.33
C VAL A 152 15.90 -8.36 9.16
N ALA A 153 16.74 -8.93 10.02
CA ALA A 153 18.20 -8.92 9.86
C ALA A 153 18.68 -10.17 9.09
N GLU A 154 19.92 -10.12 8.61
CA GLU A 154 20.59 -11.31 8.04
C GLU A 154 20.90 -12.35 9.12
N ASP A 155 21.04 -13.61 8.71
CA ASP A 155 21.32 -14.71 9.62
C ASP A 155 22.57 -14.44 10.47
N GLY A 156 22.42 -14.58 11.79
CA GLY A 156 23.49 -14.33 12.76
C GLY A 156 23.59 -12.88 13.27
N TYR A 157 22.72 -11.98 12.80
CA TYR A 157 22.62 -10.61 13.28
C TYR A 157 21.31 -10.36 14.04
N GLY A 158 21.32 -9.37 14.93
CA GLY A 158 20.13 -8.85 15.62
C GLY A 158 19.69 -7.51 15.03
N VAL A 159 18.46 -7.10 15.37
CA VAL A 159 17.95 -5.76 15.06
C VAL A 159 18.09 -4.88 16.30
N GLU A 160 18.70 -3.70 16.13
CA GLU A 160 18.70 -2.65 17.14
C GLU A 160 17.71 -1.55 16.71
N LEU A 161 16.79 -1.20 17.61
CA LEU A 161 15.85 -0.10 17.41
C LEU A 161 16.27 1.08 18.30
N ILE A 162 16.42 2.25 17.69
CA ILE A 162 16.76 3.49 18.38
C ILE A 162 15.62 4.48 18.16
N PHE A 163 14.92 4.83 19.23
CA PHE A 163 13.88 5.86 19.19
C PHE A 163 14.53 7.24 19.25
N GLN A 164 14.36 8.01 18.18
CA GLN A 164 14.78 9.42 18.16
C GLN A 164 13.72 10.34 18.79
N THR A 165 12.44 9.98 18.62
CA THR A 165 11.28 10.67 19.18
C THR A 165 10.21 9.62 19.44
N PHE A 166 9.54 9.70 20.58
CA PHE A 166 8.43 8.83 20.90
C PHE A 166 7.32 9.65 21.54
N GLU A 167 6.20 9.79 20.83
CA GLU A 167 5.01 10.51 21.30
C GLU A 167 3.75 9.74 20.92
N ILE A 168 3.16 9.06 21.90
CA ILE A 168 1.90 8.33 21.80
C ILE A 168 1.02 8.76 22.98
N GLU A 169 -0.31 8.77 22.84
CA GLU A 169 -1.24 9.12 23.92
C GLU A 169 -0.84 8.46 25.26
N GLU A 170 -0.65 9.28 26.29
CA GLU A 170 -0.25 8.81 27.61
C GLU A 170 -1.47 8.30 28.38
N GLU A 171 -1.39 7.05 28.83
CA GLU A 171 -2.42 6.42 29.67
C GLU A 171 -1.77 5.40 30.62
N ALA A 172 -2.37 5.19 31.79
CA ALA A 172 -1.76 4.41 32.86
C ALA A 172 -1.43 2.95 32.47
N ASP A 173 -2.22 2.37 31.56
CA ASP A 173 -2.04 1.00 31.06
C ASP A 173 -1.73 0.94 29.54
N CYS A 174 -1.51 2.11 28.92
CA CYS A 174 -1.38 2.25 27.47
C CYS A 174 -2.57 1.64 26.69
N GLY A 175 -3.79 1.69 27.26
CA GLY A 175 -4.98 1.00 26.74
C GLY A 175 -5.55 1.55 25.44
N TYR A 176 -5.37 2.85 25.17
CA TYR A 176 -5.90 3.52 23.98
C TYR A 176 -4.96 3.39 22.78
N ASP A 177 -3.87 4.15 22.78
CA ASP A 177 -2.83 4.08 21.77
C ASP A 177 -1.54 3.51 22.36
N TYR A 178 -0.85 2.69 21.59
CA TYR A 178 0.37 2.04 22.03
C TYR A 178 1.21 1.54 20.87
N MET A 179 2.48 1.27 21.18
CA MET A 179 3.37 0.48 20.34
C MET A 179 3.82 -0.76 21.10
N GLU A 180 3.70 -1.92 20.47
CA GLU A 180 4.25 -3.17 21.00
C GLU A 180 5.47 -3.61 20.20
N ILE A 181 6.45 -4.18 20.90
CA ILE A 181 7.64 -4.75 20.29
C ILE A 181 7.66 -6.25 20.62
N TYR A 182 7.89 -7.06 19.59
CA TYR A 182 7.96 -8.52 19.68
C TYR A 182 9.32 -9.01 19.16
N ASP A 183 9.90 -10.02 19.82
CA ASP A 183 11.12 -10.70 19.38
C ASP A 183 10.76 -11.88 18.47
N GLY A 184 10.31 -11.55 17.25
CA GLY A 184 9.94 -12.53 16.24
C GLY A 184 9.17 -11.92 15.08
N TYR A 185 8.57 -12.77 14.25
CA TYR A 185 7.96 -12.36 12.99
C TYR A 185 6.56 -11.75 13.14
N ASP A 186 5.83 -12.15 14.19
CA ASP A 186 4.45 -11.75 14.44
C ASP A 186 4.13 -11.68 15.94
N SER A 187 2.89 -11.34 16.27
CA SER A 187 2.41 -11.15 17.65
C SER A 187 2.30 -12.44 18.47
N THR A 188 2.60 -13.61 17.89
CA THR A 188 2.71 -14.87 18.65
C THR A 188 4.08 -15.05 19.29
N ALA A 189 5.07 -14.24 18.89
CA ALA A 189 6.41 -14.25 19.45
C ALA A 189 6.47 -13.62 20.86
N PRO A 190 7.58 -13.77 21.60
CA PRO A 190 7.76 -13.11 22.89
C PRO A 190 7.61 -11.59 22.78
N ARG A 191 6.66 -11.00 23.53
CA ARG A 191 6.50 -9.54 23.62
C ARG A 191 7.59 -8.95 24.50
N LEU A 192 8.40 -8.07 23.95
CA LEU A 192 9.43 -7.32 24.68
C LEU A 192 8.83 -6.17 25.50
N GLY A 193 7.75 -5.56 25.01
CA GLY A 193 7.03 -4.53 25.76
C GLY A 193 5.86 -3.91 25.02
N ARG A 194 5.07 -3.13 25.76
CA ARG A 194 4.03 -2.22 25.27
C ARG A 194 4.36 -0.84 25.82
N PHE A 195 4.37 0.17 24.95
CA PHE A 195 4.85 1.50 25.24
C PHE A 195 3.85 2.56 24.78
N CYS A 196 3.71 3.62 25.56
CA CYS A 196 2.93 4.83 25.26
C CYS A 196 3.50 6.02 26.04
N GLY A 197 2.94 7.21 25.86
CA GLY A 197 3.45 8.46 26.44
C GLY A 197 4.50 9.14 25.58
N SER A 198 5.18 10.12 26.18
CA SER A 198 6.21 10.94 25.52
C SER A 198 7.61 10.71 26.11
N GLY A 199 8.65 10.63 25.27
CA GLY A 199 10.05 10.45 25.69
C GLY A 199 11.07 10.87 24.64
#